data_AF-A0A1I2WQL4-F1
#
_entry.id   AF-A0A1I2WQL4-F1
#
_cell.length_a   1.000
_cell.length_b   1.000
_cell.length_c   1.000
_cell.angle_alpha   90.00
_cell.angle_beta   90.00
_cell.angle_gamma   90.00
#
_symmetry.space_group_name_H-M   'P 1'
#
loop_
_entity.id
_entity.type
_entity.pdbx_description
1 polymer ?
#
loop_
_entity_poly.entity_id
_entity_poly.type
_entity_poly.pdbx_seq_one_letter_code
_entity_poly.pdbx_strand_id
1 'polypeptide(L)'
;MDDPTERPSGPDGTRAESGVTEFWDRVVGRAEDAATAYRDAGWDAVELHPGNATPVPAMGGEGAGDYGLSVLVPPDEFETVERLAGETTFDDADVRRVERGETVFVVAAFLAPESGDAVVVPTHYRRREAASMLDRALSAGEMRVLVRSPDDDPVVFRDDDVASWTPDRESE
;
A
#
# COMPACT_ATOMS: atom_id res chain seq x y z
N MET A 1 49.83 26.28 12.33
CA MET A 1 48.81 26.54 11.30
C MET A 1 48.42 25.15 10.86
N ASP A 2 47.46 24.61 11.56
CA ASP A 2 47.01 23.23 11.48
C ASP A 2 45.59 23.27 10.94
N ASP A 3 45.41 22.82 9.70
CA ASP A 3 44.39 21.84 9.30
C ASP A 3 44.69 21.40 7.86
N PRO A 4 44.76 20.09 7.59
CA PRO A 4 43.66 19.52 6.81
C PRO A 4 43.31 18.10 7.31
N THR A 5 42.13 17.95 7.91
CA THR A 5 41.46 16.63 7.95
C THR A 5 40.11 16.73 7.26
N GLU A 6 40.11 16.91 5.95
CA GLU A 6 38.95 16.58 5.13
C GLU A 6 38.87 15.06 5.01
N ARG A 7 37.97 14.47 5.81
CA ARG A 7 37.58 13.06 5.68
C ARG A 7 36.82 12.86 4.36
N PRO A 8 37.09 11.81 3.58
CA PRO A 8 36.33 11.55 2.37
C PRO A 8 34.90 11.12 2.72
N SER A 9 33.92 11.90 2.27
CA SER A 9 32.51 11.54 2.21
C SER A 9 32.32 10.32 1.30
N GLY A 10 31.79 9.23 1.85
CA GLY A 10 31.52 8.00 1.09
C GLY A 10 30.37 8.15 0.09
N PRO A 11 30.43 7.49 -1.08
CA PRO A 11 29.33 7.45 -2.04
C PRO A 11 28.46 6.20 -1.82
N ASP A 12 27.47 6.26 -0.93
CA ASP A 12 26.51 5.14 -0.75
C ASP A 12 25.02 5.55 -0.68
N GLY A 13 24.69 6.85 -0.72
CA GLY A 13 23.29 7.30 -0.68
C GLY A 13 22.54 7.16 -2.01
N THR A 14 23.15 7.60 -3.11
CA THR A 14 22.43 7.79 -4.39
C THR A 14 21.96 6.49 -5.06
N ARG A 15 22.63 5.35 -4.87
CA ARG A 15 22.28 4.09 -5.56
C ARG A 15 21.07 3.38 -4.94
N ALA A 16 20.95 3.40 -3.61
CA ALA A 16 19.83 2.79 -2.91
C ALA A 16 18.53 3.57 -3.13
N GLU A 17 18.61 4.91 -3.13
CA GLU A 17 17.47 5.80 -3.40
C GLU A 17 16.96 5.68 -4.84
N SER A 18 17.88 5.52 -5.81
CA SER A 18 17.52 5.28 -7.22
C SER A 18 16.76 3.96 -7.40
N GLY A 19 17.24 2.88 -6.77
CA GLY A 19 16.60 1.57 -6.86
C GLY A 19 15.19 1.51 -6.25
N VAL A 20 14.92 2.29 -5.19
CA VAL A 20 13.57 2.39 -4.59
C VAL A 20 12.62 3.16 -5.51
N THR A 21 13.06 4.28 -6.08
CA THR A 21 12.25 5.07 -7.01
C THR A 21 11.94 4.31 -8.30
N GLU A 22 12.94 3.65 -8.90
CA GLU A 22 12.74 2.80 -10.09
C GLU A 22 11.81 1.62 -9.82
N PHE A 23 11.82 1.08 -8.60
CA PHE A 23 10.93 -0.01 -8.23
C PHE A 23 9.51 0.47 -7.92
N TRP A 24 9.37 1.65 -7.33
CA TRP A 24 8.07 2.30 -7.16
C TRP A 24 7.41 2.58 -8.51
N ASP A 25 8.16 3.14 -9.47
CA ASP A 25 7.69 3.34 -10.84
C ASP A 25 7.18 2.04 -11.48
N ARG A 26 7.89 0.93 -11.26
CA ARG A 26 7.44 -0.40 -11.70
C ARG A 26 6.15 -0.86 -11.02
N VAL A 27 5.93 -0.51 -9.74
CA VAL A 27 4.72 -0.89 -8.99
C VAL A 27 3.53 -0.06 -9.43
N VAL A 28 3.73 1.24 -9.65
CA VAL A 28 2.75 2.12 -10.29
C VAL A 28 2.39 1.58 -11.67
N GLY A 29 3.37 1.29 -12.53
CA GLY A 29 3.11 0.70 -13.85
C GLY A 29 2.39 -0.65 -13.78
N ARG A 30 2.54 -1.42 -12.70
CA ARG A 30 1.79 -2.67 -12.49
C ARG A 30 0.34 -2.41 -12.03
N ALA A 31 0.10 -1.33 -11.27
CA ALA A 31 -1.24 -0.87 -10.94
C ALA A 31 -1.96 -0.32 -12.18
N GLU A 32 -1.28 0.43 -13.04
CA GLU A 32 -1.79 0.89 -14.33
C GLU A 32 -2.24 -0.28 -15.23
N ASP A 33 -1.38 -1.31 -15.33
CA ASP A 33 -1.65 -2.52 -16.11
C ASP A 33 -2.84 -3.31 -15.52
N ALA A 34 -2.92 -3.39 -14.19
CA ALA A 34 -4.04 -4.02 -13.49
C ALA A 34 -5.36 -3.27 -13.73
N ALA A 35 -5.37 -1.95 -13.57
CA ALA A 35 -6.54 -1.12 -13.80
C ALA A 35 -7.00 -1.20 -15.27
N THR A 36 -6.05 -1.23 -16.20
CA THR A 36 -6.34 -1.42 -17.63
C THR A 36 -6.97 -2.79 -17.91
N ALA A 37 -6.45 -3.86 -17.31
CA ALA A 37 -7.03 -5.19 -17.44
C ALA A 37 -8.47 -5.25 -16.90
N TYR A 38 -8.76 -4.60 -15.77
CA TYR A 38 -10.13 -4.51 -15.24
C TYR A 38 -11.05 -3.73 -16.19
N ARG A 39 -10.60 -2.59 -16.75
CA ARG A 39 -11.39 -1.83 -17.74
C ARG A 39 -11.66 -2.62 -19.01
N ASP A 40 -10.69 -3.38 -19.52
CA ASP A 40 -10.88 -4.26 -20.70
C ASP A 40 -11.88 -5.38 -20.42
N ALA A 41 -11.93 -5.87 -19.17
CA ALA A 41 -12.94 -6.80 -18.70
C ALA A 41 -14.32 -6.18 -18.43
N GLY A 42 -14.48 -4.86 -18.61
CA GLY A 42 -15.75 -4.14 -18.49
C GLY A 42 -16.02 -3.52 -17.11
N TRP A 43 -15.01 -3.45 -16.24
CA TRP A 43 -15.12 -2.79 -14.93
C TRP A 43 -14.82 -1.29 -15.01
N ASP A 44 -15.45 -0.49 -14.15
CA ASP A 44 -15.07 0.90 -13.91
C ASP A 44 -13.89 0.94 -12.92
N ALA A 45 -12.68 0.78 -13.45
CA ALA A 45 -11.48 0.71 -12.62
C ALA A 45 -10.81 2.07 -12.41
N VAL A 46 -10.80 2.52 -11.16
CA VAL A 46 -10.09 3.71 -10.68
C VAL A 46 -8.71 3.28 -10.17
N GLU A 47 -7.69 4.00 -10.61
CA GLU A 47 -6.32 3.83 -10.14
C GLU A 47 -5.94 4.99 -9.22
N LEU A 48 -5.32 4.68 -8.08
CA LEU A 48 -4.87 5.69 -7.13
C LEU A 48 -3.36 5.93 -7.23
N HIS A 49 -2.94 7.16 -6.94
CA HIS A 49 -1.54 7.58 -6.93
C HIS A 49 -1.10 8.02 -5.54
N PRO A 50 -0.93 7.08 -4.59
CA PRO A 50 -0.60 7.44 -3.22
C PRO A 50 0.79 8.02 -3.08
N GLY A 51 0.87 9.12 -2.32
CA GLY A 51 2.11 9.80 -2.01
C GLY A 51 2.89 9.14 -0.87
N ASN A 52 2.20 8.46 0.06
CA ASN A 52 2.85 7.74 1.16
C ASN A 52 1.96 6.60 1.68
N ALA A 53 2.59 5.53 2.16
CA ALA A 53 1.92 4.42 2.83
C ALA A 53 2.60 4.11 4.17
N THR A 54 1.79 3.97 5.22
CA THR A 54 2.26 3.74 6.59
C THR A 54 1.51 2.59 7.23
N PRO A 55 2.19 1.56 7.76
CA PRO A 55 1.54 0.52 8.54
C PRO A 55 1.04 1.06 9.88
N VAL A 56 -0.19 0.67 10.24
CA VAL A 56 -0.85 1.04 11.50
C VAL A 56 -1.31 -0.24 12.21
N PRO A 57 -1.09 -0.40 13.53
CA PRO A 57 -0.20 0.42 14.34
C PRO A 57 1.26 0.30 13.85
N ALA A 58 2.04 1.36 14.06
CA ALA A 58 3.47 1.31 13.83
C ALA A 58 4.13 0.26 14.75
N MET A 59 5.33 -0.21 14.39
CA MET A 59 6.07 -1.19 15.18
C MET A 59 6.17 -0.77 16.66
N GLY A 60 5.74 -1.66 17.57
CA GLY A 60 5.75 -1.41 19.02
C GLY A 60 4.65 -0.47 19.50
N GLY A 61 3.74 -0.04 18.63
CA GLY A 61 2.54 0.70 18.98
C GLY A 61 1.51 -0.22 19.63
N GLU A 62 1.27 -0.01 20.92
CA GLU A 62 0.18 -0.66 21.65
C GLU A 62 -1.06 0.25 21.59
N GLY A 63 -2.08 -0.15 20.84
CA GLY A 63 -3.30 0.64 20.72
C GLY A 63 -4.47 -0.19 20.23
N ALA A 64 -5.66 0.04 20.81
CA ALA A 64 -6.92 -0.51 20.35
C ALA A 64 -7.49 0.21 19.10
N GLY A 65 -6.71 1.11 18.50
CA GLY A 65 -7.10 1.88 17.32
C GLY A 65 -7.15 1.03 16.04
N ASP A 66 -7.39 1.71 14.93
CA ASP A 66 -7.34 1.14 13.59
C ASP A 66 -6.03 0.41 13.32
N TYR A 67 -6.11 -0.63 12.50
CA TYR A 67 -4.97 -1.40 12.03
C TYR A 67 -5.10 -1.60 10.53
N GLY A 68 -3.97 -1.81 9.85
CA GLY A 68 -3.91 -1.95 8.40
C GLY A 68 -2.87 -1.00 7.78
N LEU A 69 -2.96 -0.80 6.47
CA LEU A 69 -2.11 0.15 5.75
C LEU A 69 -2.83 1.47 5.57
N SER A 70 -2.32 2.54 6.17
CA SER A 70 -2.78 3.89 5.86
C SER A 70 -2.11 4.40 4.59
N VAL A 71 -2.91 4.70 3.59
CA VAL A 71 -2.46 5.11 2.26
C VAL A 71 -2.93 6.54 2.03
N LEU A 72 -1.98 7.46 1.84
CA LEU A 72 -2.24 8.87 1.61
C LEU A 72 -2.36 9.12 0.10
N VAL A 73 -3.53 9.56 -0.34
CA VAL A 73 -3.82 9.88 -1.75
C VAL A 73 -4.12 11.37 -1.94
N PRO A 74 -3.91 11.90 -3.16
CA PRO A 74 -4.44 13.19 -3.59
C PRO A 74 -5.94 13.37 -3.25
N PRO A 75 -6.38 14.59 -2.88
CA PRO A 75 -7.78 14.85 -2.52
C PRO A 75 -8.77 14.52 -3.64
N ASP A 76 -8.45 14.86 -4.88
CA ASP A 76 -9.30 14.58 -6.05
C ASP A 76 -9.55 13.07 -6.27
N GLU A 77 -8.54 12.25 -6.03
CA GLU A 77 -8.67 10.78 -6.05
C GLU A 77 -9.42 10.26 -4.83
N PHE A 78 -9.18 10.85 -3.66
CA PHE A 78 -9.89 10.52 -2.43
C PHE A 78 -11.40 10.76 -2.57
N GLU A 79 -11.82 11.92 -3.09
CA GLU A 79 -13.24 12.25 -3.33
C GLU A 79 -13.91 11.22 -4.24
N THR A 80 -13.18 10.71 -5.24
CA THR A 80 -13.67 9.66 -6.14
C THR A 80 -13.90 8.35 -5.38
N VAL A 81 -12.92 7.95 -4.57
CA VAL A 81 -12.99 6.73 -3.75
C VAL A 81 -14.07 6.82 -2.68
N GLU A 82 -14.16 7.95 -1.98
CA GLU A 82 -15.17 8.20 -0.95
C GLU A 82 -16.58 8.10 -1.53
N ARG A 83 -16.80 8.73 -2.69
CA ARG A 83 -18.07 8.64 -3.41
C ARG A 83 -18.41 7.18 -3.73
N LEU A 84 -17.48 6.44 -4.34
CA LEU A 84 -17.71 5.03 -4.68
C LEU A 84 -18.02 4.19 -3.44
N ALA A 85 -17.24 4.32 -2.37
CA ALA A 85 -17.46 3.59 -1.12
C ALA A 85 -18.77 3.98 -0.40
N GLY A 86 -19.33 5.16 -0.70
CA GLY A 86 -20.66 5.55 -0.24
C GLY A 86 -21.81 4.97 -1.07
N GLU A 87 -21.55 4.58 -2.32
CA GLU A 87 -22.54 4.07 -3.28
C GLU A 87 -22.50 2.54 -3.41
N THR A 88 -21.36 1.91 -3.15
CA THR A 88 -21.15 0.46 -3.32
C THR A 88 -20.36 -0.16 -2.16
N THR A 89 -20.40 -1.49 -2.08
CA THR A 89 -19.61 -2.28 -1.13
C THR A 89 -18.53 -3.04 -1.87
N PHE A 90 -17.31 -2.97 -1.33
CA PHE A 90 -16.16 -3.69 -1.85
C PHE A 90 -15.94 -4.94 -1.00
N ASP A 91 -16.54 -6.05 -1.43
CA ASP A 91 -16.53 -7.32 -0.70
C ASP A 91 -15.48 -8.32 -1.23
N ASP A 92 -14.75 -7.96 -2.28
CA ASP A 92 -13.73 -8.81 -2.90
C ASP A 92 -12.44 -8.01 -3.14
N ALA A 93 -11.29 -8.66 -3.03
CA ALA A 93 -9.99 -8.02 -3.23
C ALA A 93 -8.99 -8.94 -3.95
N ASP A 94 -8.33 -8.40 -4.98
CA ASP A 94 -7.18 -9.03 -5.64
C ASP A 94 -5.89 -8.37 -5.18
N VAL A 95 -5.11 -9.07 -4.37
CA VAL A 95 -3.89 -8.55 -3.76
C VAL A 95 -2.67 -9.24 -4.35
N ARG A 96 -1.83 -8.45 -5.05
CA ARG A 96 -0.59 -8.91 -5.66
C ARG A 96 0.60 -8.24 -5.01
N ARG A 97 1.51 -9.05 -4.46
CA ARG A 97 2.73 -8.55 -3.82
C ARG A 97 4.00 -8.85 -4.62
N VAL A 98 5.02 -8.02 -4.43
CA VAL A 98 6.39 -8.24 -4.89
C VAL A 98 7.37 -7.83 -3.79
N GLU A 99 8.21 -8.76 -3.37
CA GLU A 99 9.19 -8.54 -2.31
C GLU A 99 10.54 -8.09 -2.87
N ARG A 100 11.13 -7.06 -2.25
CA ARG A 100 12.49 -6.59 -2.54
C ARG A 100 13.22 -6.20 -1.26
N GLY A 101 14.12 -7.08 -0.83
CA GLY A 101 14.88 -6.88 0.40
C GLY A 101 13.94 -6.75 1.60
N GLU A 102 13.91 -5.58 2.21
CA GLU A 102 13.08 -5.31 3.40
C GLU A 102 11.73 -4.65 3.08
N THR A 103 11.50 -4.28 1.82
CA THR A 103 10.26 -3.63 1.37
C THR A 103 9.40 -4.61 0.60
N VAL A 104 8.12 -4.67 0.96
CA VAL A 104 7.08 -5.39 0.24
C VAL A 104 6.25 -4.37 -0.48
N PHE A 105 6.19 -4.50 -1.80
CA PHE A 105 5.32 -3.69 -2.64
C PHE A 105 4.06 -4.49 -2.93
N VAL A 106 2.91 -3.83 -2.88
CA VAL A 106 1.60 -4.46 -3.01
C VAL A 106 0.76 -3.65 -3.98
N VAL A 107 0.04 -4.33 -4.86
CA VAL A 107 -1.03 -3.76 -5.66
C VAL A 107 -2.30 -4.47 -5.21
N ALA A 108 -3.19 -3.74 -4.54
CA ALA A 108 -4.47 -4.27 -4.08
C ALA A 108 -5.58 -3.68 -4.93
N ALA A 109 -6.39 -4.51 -5.56
CA ALA A 109 -7.58 -4.09 -6.28
C ALA A 109 -8.82 -4.51 -5.48
N PHE A 110 -9.54 -3.55 -4.94
CA PHE A 110 -10.82 -3.77 -4.27
C PHE A 110 -11.93 -3.76 -5.31
N LEU A 111 -12.75 -4.80 -5.33
CA LEU A 111 -13.76 -5.03 -6.35
C LEU A 111 -15.14 -4.94 -5.72
N ALA A 112 -16.05 -4.30 -6.44
CA ALA A 112 -17.47 -4.23 -6.13
C ALA A 112 -18.27 -4.91 -7.26
N PRO A 113 -18.40 -6.25 -7.25
CA PRO A 113 -19.00 -7.00 -8.36
C PRO A 113 -20.46 -6.62 -8.65
N GLU A 114 -21.17 -6.10 -7.64
CA GLU A 114 -22.57 -5.66 -7.78
C GLU A 114 -22.72 -4.42 -8.66
N SER A 115 -21.77 -3.48 -8.55
CA SER A 115 -21.77 -2.24 -9.33
C SER A 115 -20.85 -2.29 -10.56
N GLY A 116 -19.89 -3.23 -10.58
CA GLY A 116 -18.86 -3.31 -11.62
C GLY A 116 -17.72 -2.31 -11.42
N ASP A 117 -17.54 -1.79 -10.22
CA ASP A 117 -16.45 -0.84 -9.88
C ASP A 117 -15.23 -1.58 -9.34
N ALA A 118 -14.05 -1.03 -9.61
CA ALA A 118 -12.78 -1.53 -9.07
C ALA A 118 -11.88 -0.35 -8.61
N VAL A 119 -11.25 -0.47 -7.46
CA VAL A 119 -10.30 0.52 -6.94
C VAL A 119 -8.94 -0.13 -6.77
N VAL A 120 -7.98 0.29 -7.60
CA VAL A 120 -6.61 -0.23 -7.60
C VAL A 120 -5.71 0.69 -6.77
N VAL A 121 -5.17 0.16 -5.68
CA VAL A 121 -4.35 0.86 -4.70
C VAL A 121 -2.92 0.27 -4.74
N PRO A 122 -1.97 0.94 -5.41
CA PRO A 122 -0.56 0.61 -5.24
C PRO A 122 -0.09 1.05 -3.85
N THR A 123 0.60 0.19 -3.12
CA THR A 123 1.09 0.49 -1.78
C THR A 123 2.38 -0.26 -1.50
N HIS A 124 3.03 0.07 -0.40
CA HIS A 124 4.21 -0.65 0.06
C HIS A 124 4.31 -0.56 1.57
N TYR A 125 5.04 -1.51 2.15
CA TYR A 125 5.40 -1.45 3.55
C TYR A 125 6.75 -2.12 3.77
N ARG A 126 7.44 -1.74 4.85
CA ARG A 126 8.66 -2.44 5.26
C ARG A 126 8.32 -3.56 6.21
N ARG A 127 8.89 -4.75 5.99
CA ARG A 127 8.60 -5.97 6.78
C ARG A 127 8.74 -5.75 8.28
N ARG A 128 9.78 -5.01 8.68
CA ARG A 128 10.02 -4.68 10.10
C ARG A 128 8.95 -3.76 10.68
N GLU A 129 8.53 -2.77 9.92
CA GLU A 129 7.57 -1.74 10.36
C GLU A 129 6.14 -2.28 10.40
N ALA A 130 5.82 -3.23 9.53
CA ALA A 130 4.50 -3.84 9.41
C ALA A 130 4.28 -5.05 10.33
N ALA A 131 5.26 -5.49 11.12
CA ALA A 131 5.14 -6.69 11.94
C ALA A 131 3.93 -6.62 12.91
N SER A 132 3.76 -5.49 13.61
CA SER A 132 2.63 -5.28 14.53
C SER A 132 1.29 -5.19 13.81
N MET A 133 1.27 -4.59 12.62
CA MET A 133 0.09 -4.52 11.76
C MET A 133 -0.34 -5.92 11.27
N LEU A 134 0.61 -6.73 10.77
CA LEU A 134 0.34 -8.09 10.27
C LEU A 134 -0.11 -9.02 11.40
N ASP A 135 0.50 -8.95 12.58
CA ASP A 135 0.06 -9.73 13.74
C ASP A 135 -1.40 -9.43 14.12
N ARG A 136 -1.77 -8.13 14.09
CA ARG A 136 -3.13 -7.69 14.38
C ARG A 136 -4.12 -8.10 13.29
N ALA A 137 -3.74 -8.00 12.01
CA ALA A 137 -4.53 -8.47 10.89
C ALA A 137 -4.78 -9.98 10.97
N LEU A 138 -3.72 -10.77 11.25
CA LEU A 138 -3.82 -12.22 11.45
C LEU A 138 -4.72 -12.59 12.63
N SER A 139 -4.62 -11.84 13.74
CA SER A 139 -5.48 -12.06 14.90
C SER A 139 -6.95 -11.67 14.64
N ALA A 140 -7.20 -10.70 13.77
CA ALA A 140 -8.54 -10.28 13.39
C ALA A 140 -9.15 -11.15 12.27
N GLY A 141 -8.31 -11.80 11.47
CA GLY A 141 -8.73 -12.55 10.29
C GLY A 141 -9.09 -11.68 9.08
N GLU A 142 -8.74 -10.40 9.11
CA GLU A 142 -8.93 -9.46 7.99
C GLU A 142 -7.75 -8.47 7.95
N MET A 143 -7.38 -8.03 6.76
CA MET A 143 -6.47 -6.93 6.51
C MET A 143 -7.28 -5.69 6.11
N ARG A 144 -6.78 -4.51 6.46
CA ARG A 144 -7.44 -3.24 6.13
C ARG A 144 -6.52 -2.32 5.36
N VAL A 145 -7.09 -1.56 4.45
CA VAL A 145 -6.44 -0.44 3.77
C VAL A 145 -7.24 0.82 4.04
N LEU A 146 -6.60 1.76 4.73
CA LEU A 146 -7.16 3.05 5.11
C LEU A 146 -6.71 4.08 4.09
N VAL A 147 -7.49 4.25 3.03
CA VAL A 147 -7.26 5.30 2.04
C VAL A 147 -7.69 6.62 2.65
N ARG A 148 -6.79 7.61 2.70
CA ARG A 148 -7.05 8.90 3.33
C ARG A 148 -6.49 10.06 2.54
N SER A 149 -7.13 11.20 2.70
CA SER A 149 -6.63 12.53 2.33
C SER A 149 -6.13 13.25 3.61
N PRO A 150 -5.26 14.29 3.52
CA PRO A 150 -4.67 14.93 4.70
C PRO A 150 -5.66 15.49 5.72
N ASP A 151 -6.84 15.91 5.28
CA ASP A 151 -7.83 16.65 6.06
C ASP A 151 -9.13 15.85 6.28
N ASP A 152 -9.22 14.62 5.77
CA ASP A 152 -10.46 13.83 5.68
C ASP A 152 -10.39 12.53 6.51
N ASP A 153 -11.57 12.00 6.87
CA ASP A 153 -11.70 10.69 7.51
C ASP A 153 -11.33 9.57 6.52
N PRO A 154 -10.64 8.50 6.96
CA PRO A 154 -10.20 7.45 6.05
C PRO A 154 -11.36 6.59 5.54
N VAL A 155 -11.35 6.28 4.25
CA VAL A 155 -12.14 5.19 3.65
C VAL A 155 -11.42 3.88 3.95
N VAL A 156 -12.14 2.93 4.55
CA VAL A 156 -11.57 1.66 4.99
C VAL A 156 -12.03 0.53 4.06
N PHE A 157 -11.10 0.00 3.29
CA PHE A 157 -11.28 -1.25 2.57
C PHE A 157 -10.86 -2.43 3.44
N ARG A 158 -11.54 -3.56 3.26
CA ARG A 158 -11.28 -4.80 3.99
C ARG A 158 -10.96 -5.90 3.00
N ASP A 159 -10.10 -6.80 3.45
CA ASP A 159 -9.79 -8.04 2.75
C ASP A 159 -9.67 -9.15 3.78
N ASP A 160 -10.45 -10.22 3.63
CA ASP A 160 -10.41 -11.38 4.53
C ASP A 160 -9.23 -12.33 4.24
N ASP A 161 -8.56 -12.21 3.09
CA ASP A 161 -7.37 -13.01 2.77
C ASP A 161 -6.07 -12.37 3.27
N VAL A 162 -5.89 -12.39 4.59
CA VAL A 162 -4.66 -11.88 5.24
C VAL A 162 -3.38 -12.53 4.68
N ALA A 163 -3.47 -13.76 4.18
CA ALA A 163 -2.35 -14.51 3.62
C ALA A 163 -1.72 -13.82 2.38
N SER A 164 -2.55 -13.19 1.54
CA SER A 164 -2.09 -12.42 0.37
C SER A 164 -1.25 -11.19 0.75
N TRP A 165 -1.44 -10.67 1.96
CA TRP A 165 -0.66 -9.55 2.49
C TRP A 165 0.59 -9.98 3.24
N THR A 166 0.62 -11.17 3.83
CA THR A 166 1.77 -11.63 4.62
C THR A 166 2.91 -12.10 3.71
N PRO A 167 4.10 -11.49 3.79
CA PRO A 167 5.21 -11.87 2.93
C PRO A 167 5.62 -13.32 3.17
N ASP A 168 6.17 -13.99 2.16
CA ASP A 168 6.55 -15.39 2.29
C ASP A 168 7.54 -15.54 3.44
N ARG A 169 7.22 -16.44 4.39
CA ARG A 169 8.25 -16.86 5.34
C ARG A 169 9.29 -17.58 4.51
N GLU A 170 10.52 -17.08 4.53
CA GLU A 170 11.68 -17.81 4.00
C GLU A 170 11.57 -19.23 4.59
N SER A 171 11.23 -20.20 3.75
CA SER A 171 11.25 -21.59 4.16
C SER A 171 12.72 -21.89 4.37
N GLU A 172 13.10 -22.04 5.64
CA GLU A 172 14.46 -22.35 6.09
C GLU A 172 15.02 -23.62 5.41
#